data_AF-A0AAU2ADH9-F1
#
_entry.id   AF-A0AAU2ADH9-F1
#
_cell.length_a   1.000
_cell.length_b   1.000
_cell.length_c   1.000
_cell.angle_alpha   90.00
_cell.angle_beta   90.00
_cell.angle_gamma   90.00
#
_symmetry.space_group_name_H-M   'P 1'
#
loop_
_entity.id
_entity.type
_entity.pdbx_description
1 polymer ?
#
loop_
_entity_poly.entity_id
_entity_poly.type
_entity_poly.pdbx_seq_one_letter_code
_entity_poly.pdbx_strand_id
1 'polypeptide(L)'
;MRGEDQFHLGIVAEDFEGTLAGLSAAFGYEWCAEISGPLTMTLPTGDAVVRLSCVYSRTSPRLEIIRNIPGTLWEAAPGGGVHHVGYWSDDVAADCAGLADLGYTVEASRIGSTGSDFAFVRGPDGVLVELVDRVAQPMLEKFWADGGGAK
;
A
#
# COMPACT_ATOMS: atom_id res chain seq x y z
N MET A 1 -4.80 3.46 -16.47
CA MET A 1 -5.61 3.05 -15.28
C MET A 1 -7.09 3.43 -15.36
N ARG A 2 -7.96 2.66 -14.69
CA ARG A 2 -9.41 2.92 -14.56
C ARG A 2 -9.80 3.01 -13.08
N GLY A 3 -10.94 3.66 -12.78
CA GLY A 3 -11.43 3.76 -11.40
C GLY A 3 -11.71 2.40 -10.74
N GLU A 4 -12.12 1.40 -11.52
CA GLU A 4 -12.36 0.02 -11.07
C GLU A 4 -11.09 -0.75 -10.70
N ASP A 5 -9.91 -0.24 -11.06
CA ASP A 5 -8.63 -0.83 -10.65
C ASP A 5 -8.27 -0.48 -9.20
N GLN A 6 -9.00 0.44 -8.56
CA GLN A 6 -8.85 0.73 -7.13
C GLN A 6 -9.25 -0.48 -6.30
N PHE A 7 -8.36 -0.94 -5.43
CA PHE A 7 -8.63 -2.16 -4.67
C PHE A 7 -8.41 -2.05 -3.17
N HIS A 8 -7.67 -1.05 -2.66
CA HIS A 8 -7.55 -0.81 -1.22
C HIS A 8 -7.31 0.66 -0.86
N LEU A 9 -7.53 0.95 0.42
CA LEU A 9 -7.05 2.16 1.08
C LEU A 9 -5.99 1.76 2.12
N GLY A 10 -4.87 2.47 2.11
CA GLY A 10 -3.81 2.30 3.11
C GLY A 10 -3.95 3.30 4.24
N ILE A 11 -3.71 2.86 5.47
CA ILE A 11 -3.65 3.70 6.67
C ILE A 11 -2.37 3.36 7.42
N VAL A 12 -1.54 4.36 7.67
CA VAL A 12 -0.40 4.23 8.58
C VAL A 12 -0.88 4.56 9.98
N ALA A 13 -0.88 3.56 10.87
CA ALA A 13 -1.44 3.67 12.20
C ALA A 13 -0.38 4.08 13.23
N GLU A 14 -0.68 5.12 14.02
CA GLU A 14 0.11 5.52 15.19
C GLU A 14 0.01 4.46 16.31
N ASP A 15 -1.20 4.03 16.64
CA ASP A 15 -1.48 2.84 17.46
C ASP A 15 -2.05 1.73 16.57
N PHE A 16 -1.16 0.85 16.12
CA PHE A 16 -1.51 -0.23 15.19
C PHE A 16 -2.55 -1.19 15.76
N GLU A 17 -2.34 -1.69 16.98
CA GLU A 17 -3.25 -2.67 17.59
C GLU A 17 -4.59 -2.03 17.96
N GLY A 18 -4.55 -0.80 18.49
CA GLY A 18 -5.76 -0.03 18.78
C GLY A 18 -6.58 0.26 17.53
N THR A 19 -5.92 0.57 16.40
CA THR A 19 -6.58 0.80 15.11
C THR A 19 -7.28 -0.46 14.61
N LEU A 20 -6.58 -1.61 14.61
CA LEU A 20 -7.17 -2.89 14.19
C LEU A 20 -8.36 -3.26 15.07
N ALA A 21 -8.20 -3.21 16.39
CA ALA A 21 -9.26 -3.55 17.34
C ALA A 21 -10.47 -2.61 17.22
N GLY A 22 -10.23 -1.30 17.08
CA GLY A 22 -11.27 -0.29 16.94
C GLY A 22 -12.09 -0.48 15.67
N LEU A 23 -11.44 -0.70 14.53
CA LEU A 23 -12.11 -0.95 13.25
C LEU A 23 -12.89 -2.28 13.24
N SER A 24 -12.34 -3.33 13.87
CA SER A 24 -13.08 -4.59 14.08
C SER A 24 -14.32 -4.39 14.93
N ALA A 25 -14.20 -3.70 16.07
CA ALA A 25 -15.31 -3.50 17.00
C ALA A 25 -16.41 -2.59 16.43
N ALA A 26 -16.02 -1.52 15.73
CA ALA A 26 -16.97 -0.54 15.22
C ALA A 26 -17.65 -0.97 13.91
N PHE A 27 -16.92 -1.65 13.02
CA PHE A 27 -17.35 -1.90 11.64
C PHE A 27 -17.26 -3.35 11.20
N GLY A 28 -16.82 -4.27 12.07
CA GLY A 28 -16.75 -5.70 11.76
C GLY A 28 -15.62 -6.08 10.81
N TYR A 29 -14.54 -5.29 10.73
CA TYR A 29 -13.35 -5.68 9.97
C TYR A 29 -12.73 -6.96 10.53
N GLU A 30 -12.49 -7.93 9.65
CA GLU A 30 -11.67 -9.11 9.91
C GLU A 30 -10.32 -8.94 9.26
N TRP A 31 -9.26 -9.48 9.86
CA TRP A 31 -7.88 -9.23 9.46
C TRP A 31 -7.18 -10.51 9.00
N CYS A 32 -6.31 -10.39 8.00
CA CYS A 32 -5.36 -11.43 7.62
C CYS A 32 -4.22 -11.53 8.64
N ALA A 33 -3.39 -12.57 8.50
CA ALA A 33 -2.08 -12.62 9.14
C ALA A 33 -1.23 -11.39 8.76
N GLU A 34 -0.37 -10.96 9.68
CA GLU A 34 0.56 -9.85 9.44
C GLU A 34 1.61 -10.23 8.40
N ILE A 35 1.84 -9.35 7.44
CA ILE A 35 2.94 -9.41 6.49
C ILE A 35 4.05 -8.51 7.01
N SER A 36 5.26 -9.06 7.20
CA SER A 36 6.41 -8.29 7.68
C SER A 36 7.69 -8.71 6.97
N GLY A 37 8.49 -7.74 6.55
CA GLY A 37 9.73 -8.03 5.84
C GLY A 37 10.50 -6.77 5.40
N PRO A 38 11.74 -6.95 4.92
CA PRO A 38 12.46 -5.87 4.26
C PRO A 38 11.78 -5.53 2.92
N LEU A 39 11.56 -4.24 2.70
CA LEU A 39 11.10 -3.67 1.45
C LEU A 39 12.22 -2.80 0.86
N THR A 40 12.84 -3.28 -0.21
CA THR A 40 13.82 -2.53 -1.00
C THR A 40 13.10 -1.68 -2.03
N MET A 41 13.50 -0.42 -2.16
CA MET A 41 12.93 0.54 -3.10
C MET A 41 13.95 1.61 -3.51
N THR A 42 13.65 2.32 -4.59
CA THR A 42 14.33 3.55 -4.99
C THR A 42 13.48 4.74 -4.55
N LEU A 43 14.11 5.68 -3.85
CA LEU A 43 13.56 7.00 -3.49
C LEU A 43 14.19 8.08 -4.39
N PRO A 44 13.61 9.29 -4.47
CA PRO A 44 14.26 10.43 -5.13
C PRO A 44 15.67 10.74 -4.61
N THR A 45 15.96 10.37 -3.36
CA THR A 45 17.26 10.56 -2.70
C THR A 45 18.23 9.39 -2.87
N GLY A 46 17.82 8.32 -3.55
CA GLY A 46 18.61 7.10 -3.75
C GLY A 46 17.91 5.85 -3.21
N ASP A 47 18.58 4.70 -3.33
CA ASP A 47 18.04 3.41 -2.90
C ASP A 47 17.96 3.30 -1.38
N ALA A 48 16.89 2.65 -0.91
CA ALA A 48 16.61 2.46 0.50
C ALA A 48 16.02 1.07 0.79
N VAL A 49 16.14 0.65 2.04
CA VAL A 49 15.47 -0.53 2.58
C VAL A 49 14.76 -0.13 3.86
N VAL A 50 13.46 -0.37 3.93
CA VAL A 50 12.66 -0.20 5.16
C VAL A 50 12.12 -1.56 5.59
N ARG A 51 11.86 -1.74 6.89
CA ARG A 51 11.13 -2.92 7.38
C ARG A 51 9.65 -2.57 7.45
N LEU A 52 8.91 -2.99 6.44
CA LEU A 52 7.46 -2.82 6.42
C LEU A 52 6.79 -3.91 7.25
N SER A 53 5.71 -3.53 7.94
CA SER A 53 4.78 -4.45 8.58
C SER A 53 3.36 -3.92 8.36
N CYS A 54 2.49 -4.77 7.82
CA CYS A 54 1.11 -4.42 7.55
C CYS A 54 0.17 -5.61 7.69
N VAL A 55 -1.12 -5.29 7.82
CA VAL A 55 -2.23 -6.24 7.84
C VAL A 55 -3.29 -5.77 6.86
N TYR A 56 -3.65 -6.63 5.93
CA TYR A 56 -4.83 -6.44 5.09
C TYR A 56 -6.07 -6.96 5.80
N SER A 57 -7.18 -6.25 5.65
CA SER A 57 -8.50 -6.78 5.98
C SER A 57 -8.86 -7.95 5.07
N ARG A 58 -9.73 -8.85 5.53
CA ARG A 58 -10.39 -9.92 4.74
C ARG A 58 -11.72 -9.46 4.15
N THR A 59 -12.35 -8.48 4.79
CA THR A 59 -13.62 -7.87 4.38
C THR A 59 -13.44 -6.81 3.29
N SER A 60 -14.56 -6.39 2.70
CA SER A 60 -14.63 -5.30 1.73
C SER A 60 -15.47 -4.14 2.31
N PRO A 61 -15.12 -2.86 2.07
CA PRO A 61 -13.98 -2.37 1.29
C PRO A 61 -12.63 -2.67 1.94
N ARG A 62 -11.61 -2.99 1.12
CA ARG A 62 -10.31 -3.45 1.61
C ARG A 62 -9.52 -2.29 2.24
N LEU A 63 -9.11 -2.49 3.48
CA LEU A 63 -8.11 -1.69 4.16
C LEU A 63 -6.79 -2.45 4.27
N GLU A 64 -5.69 -1.72 4.13
CA GLU A 64 -4.35 -2.08 4.57
C GLU A 64 -3.97 -1.19 5.75
N ILE A 65 -3.70 -1.79 6.91
CA ILE A 65 -3.20 -1.06 8.08
C ILE A 65 -1.70 -1.33 8.18
N ILE A 66 -0.91 -0.27 8.29
CA ILE A 66 0.55 -0.33 8.25
C ILE A 66 1.09 0.22 9.58
N ARG A 67 2.10 -0.43 10.15
CA ARG A 67 2.79 0.08 11.34
C ARG A 67 3.55 1.37 11.00
N ASN A 68 3.47 2.36 11.88
CA ASN A 68 4.23 3.61 11.75
C ASN A 68 5.75 3.36 11.68
N ILE A 69 6.41 3.99 10.70
CA ILE A 69 7.86 3.98 10.51
C ILE A 69 8.33 5.45 10.46
N PRO A 70 8.75 6.03 11.61
CA PRO A 70 9.17 7.43 11.68
C PRO A 70 10.30 7.77 10.72
N GLY A 71 10.23 8.96 10.11
CA GLY A 71 11.22 9.48 9.17
C GLY A 71 11.16 8.86 7.77
N THR A 72 10.06 8.18 7.42
CA THR A 72 9.89 7.52 6.11
C THR A 72 8.56 7.90 5.46
N LEU A 73 8.31 7.42 4.24
CA LEU A 73 7.00 7.57 3.58
C LEU A 73 5.85 7.01 4.45
N TRP A 74 6.12 5.97 5.24
CA TRP A 74 5.14 5.35 6.15
C TRP A 74 5.20 5.93 7.56
N GLU A 75 5.50 7.22 7.70
CA GLU A 75 5.30 7.93 8.96
C GLU A 75 3.82 8.30 9.12
N ALA A 76 3.25 8.01 10.29
CA ALA A 76 1.86 8.31 10.59
C ALA A 76 1.63 9.83 10.58
N ALA A 77 0.63 10.28 9.81
CA ALA A 77 0.25 11.69 9.78
C ALA A 77 -0.39 12.10 11.12
N PRO A 78 -0.11 13.31 11.64
CA PRO A 78 -0.79 13.83 12.83
C PRO A 78 -2.31 13.85 12.64
N GLY A 79 -3.05 13.21 13.55
CA GLY A 79 -4.50 13.07 13.45
C GLY A 79 -4.98 11.91 12.57
N GLY A 80 -4.06 11.15 11.96
CA GLY A 80 -4.36 9.98 11.13
C GLY A 80 -4.96 10.32 9.77
N GLY A 81 -5.57 9.33 9.12
CA GLY A 81 -6.24 9.47 7.83
C GLY A 81 -5.85 8.39 6.83
N VAL A 82 -6.45 8.45 5.64
CA VAL A 82 -6.03 7.62 4.51
C VAL A 82 -4.66 8.09 4.07
N HIS A 83 -3.68 7.19 4.12
CA HIS A 83 -2.32 7.43 3.70
C HIS A 83 -2.18 7.36 2.18
N HIS A 84 -2.76 6.33 1.55
CA HIS A 84 -2.75 6.19 0.09
C HIS A 84 -4.01 5.49 -0.43
N VAL A 85 -4.23 5.62 -1.73
CA VAL A 85 -5.22 4.82 -2.48
C VAL A 85 -4.47 3.85 -3.40
N GLY A 86 -4.75 2.56 -3.26
CA GLY A 86 -4.07 1.51 -4.04
C GLY A 86 -4.83 1.13 -5.31
N TYR A 87 -4.10 1.07 -6.42
CA TYR A 87 -4.58 0.67 -7.74
C TYR A 87 -3.76 -0.48 -8.31
N TRP A 88 -4.45 -1.40 -8.98
CA TRP A 88 -3.80 -2.37 -9.85
C TRP A 88 -3.32 -1.69 -11.13
N SER A 89 -2.12 -2.05 -11.56
CA SER A 89 -1.46 -1.52 -12.75
C SER A 89 -0.99 -2.66 -13.63
N ASP A 90 -1.33 -2.61 -14.92
CA ASP A 90 -0.87 -3.60 -15.91
C ASP A 90 0.59 -3.34 -16.34
N ASP A 91 1.05 -2.09 -16.22
CA ASP A 91 2.43 -1.68 -16.47
C ASP A 91 2.75 -0.46 -15.58
N VAL A 92 3.38 -0.72 -14.43
CA VAL A 92 3.70 0.32 -13.43
C VAL A 92 4.59 1.40 -14.01
N ALA A 93 5.54 1.04 -14.89
CA ALA A 93 6.46 2.01 -15.49
C ALA A 93 5.73 2.93 -16.47
N ALA A 94 4.88 2.37 -17.33
CA ALA A 94 4.09 3.15 -18.28
C ALA A 94 3.05 4.04 -17.58
N ASP A 95 2.35 3.52 -16.56
CA ASP A 95 1.38 4.31 -15.79
C ASP A 95 2.08 5.44 -15.01
N CYS A 96 3.27 5.21 -14.44
CA CYS A 96 4.09 6.27 -13.84
C CYS A 96 4.43 7.38 -14.86
N ALA A 97 4.86 7.01 -16.07
CA ALA A 97 5.19 7.97 -17.12
C ALA A 97 3.97 8.81 -17.54
N GLY A 98 2.81 8.17 -17.73
CA GLY A 98 1.57 8.88 -18.06
C GLY A 98 1.08 9.80 -16.94
N LEU A 99 1.26 9.41 -15.67
CA LEU A 99 0.93 10.26 -14.52
C LEU A 99 1.90 11.43 -14.37
N ALA A 100 3.17 11.27 -14.75
CA ALA A 100 4.14 12.36 -14.75
C ALA A 100 3.72 13.49 -15.72
N ASP A 101 3.16 13.15 -16.88
CA ASP A 101 2.60 14.13 -17.83
C ASP A 101 1.41 14.92 -17.25
N LEU A 102 0.77 14.38 -16.21
CA LEU A 102 -0.32 15.01 -15.46
C LEU A 102 0.15 15.73 -14.18
N GLY A 103 1.46 15.80 -13.95
CA GLY A 103 2.07 16.51 -12.82
C GLY A 103 2.23 15.68 -11.54
N TYR A 104 2.10 14.36 -11.61
CA TYR A 104 2.42 13.49 -10.49
C TYR A 104 3.93 13.28 -10.35
N THR A 105 4.39 13.03 -9.12
CA THR A 105 5.80 12.73 -8.82
C THR A 105 5.93 11.38 -8.12
N VAL A 106 6.89 10.57 -8.54
CA VAL A 106 7.24 9.29 -7.87
C VAL A 106 7.98 9.59 -6.56
N GLU A 107 7.48 9.09 -5.44
CA GLU A 107 8.09 9.24 -4.10
C GLU A 107 8.83 7.99 -3.63
N ALA A 108 8.40 6.82 -4.11
CA ALA A 108 9.10 5.55 -3.90
C ALA A 108 8.71 4.58 -5.01
N SER A 109 9.62 3.71 -5.45
CA SER A 109 9.29 2.68 -6.44
C SER A 109 10.18 1.47 -6.35
N ARG A 110 9.70 0.35 -6.90
CA ARG A 110 10.51 -0.80 -7.28
C ARG A 110 10.03 -1.24 -8.65
N ILE A 111 10.83 -0.97 -9.68
CA ILE A 111 10.49 -1.24 -11.09
C ILE A 111 11.60 -2.05 -11.74
N GLY A 112 11.24 -3.12 -12.46
CA GLY A 112 12.19 -3.94 -13.22
C GLY A 112 13.21 -4.71 -12.36
N SER A 113 12.87 -4.97 -11.10
CA SER A 113 13.72 -5.71 -10.16
C SER A 113 13.12 -7.07 -9.79
N THR A 114 13.78 -7.84 -8.94
CA THR A 114 13.23 -9.13 -8.47
C THR A 114 12.01 -8.90 -7.56
N GLY A 115 10.82 -9.25 -8.06
CA GLY A 115 9.54 -9.13 -7.34
C GLY A 115 8.45 -8.54 -8.23
N SER A 116 7.26 -8.30 -7.68
CA SER A 116 6.24 -7.50 -8.36
C SER A 116 6.61 -6.02 -8.30
N ASP A 117 6.36 -5.30 -9.39
CA ASP A 117 6.62 -3.87 -9.44
C ASP A 117 5.60 -3.09 -8.59
N PHE A 118 6.04 -1.96 -8.05
CA PHE A 118 5.15 -1.00 -7.39
C PHE A 118 5.71 0.42 -7.47
N ALA A 119 4.84 1.42 -7.32
CA ALA A 119 5.24 2.81 -7.17
C ALA A 119 4.26 3.60 -6.30
N PHE A 120 4.78 4.47 -5.46
CA PHE A 120 4.04 5.53 -4.79
C PHE A 120 4.19 6.82 -5.59
N VAL A 121 3.08 7.37 -6.06
CA VAL A 121 3.02 8.59 -6.87
C VAL A 121 2.11 9.61 -6.18
N ARG A 122 2.62 10.82 -5.98
CA ARG A 122 1.87 11.92 -5.37
C ARG A 122 1.38 12.87 -6.45
N GLY A 123 0.08 13.16 -6.43
CA GLY A 123 -0.54 14.15 -7.30
C GLY A 123 -0.26 15.59 -6.84
N PRO A 124 -0.51 16.59 -7.71
CA PRO A 124 -0.29 18.00 -7.38
C PRO A 124 -1.11 18.49 -6.19
N ASP A 125 -2.28 17.89 -5.95
CA ASP A 125 -3.16 18.18 -4.81
C ASP A 125 -2.84 17.36 -3.55
N GLY A 126 -1.73 16.61 -3.57
CA GLY A 126 -1.19 15.89 -2.40
C GLY A 126 -1.72 14.47 -2.20
N VAL A 127 -2.67 14.00 -3.01
CA VAL A 127 -3.18 12.61 -2.97
C VAL A 127 -2.04 11.65 -3.32
N LEU A 128 -1.77 10.70 -2.43
CA LEU A 128 -0.80 9.64 -2.65
C LEU A 128 -1.50 8.41 -3.20
N VAL A 129 -1.00 7.91 -4.33
CA VAL A 129 -1.49 6.70 -5.00
C VAL A 129 -0.41 5.64 -4.97
N GLU A 130 -0.78 4.43 -4.61
CA GLU A 130 0.06 3.25 -4.79
C GLU A 130 -0.36 2.53 -6.08
N LEU A 131 0.60 2.30 -6.97
CA LEU A 131 0.46 1.41 -8.11
C LEU A 131 1.07 0.07 -7.73
N VAL A 132 0.30 -0.99 -7.87
CA VAL A 132 0.77 -2.36 -7.64
C VAL A 132 0.61 -3.15 -8.92
N ASP A 133 1.69 -3.79 -9.34
CA ASP A 133 1.69 -4.65 -10.52
C ASP A 133 0.62 -5.75 -10.39
N ARG A 134 -0.26 -5.82 -11.40
CA ARG A 134 -1.39 -6.75 -11.45
C ARG A 134 -0.96 -8.21 -11.37
N VAL A 135 0.29 -8.54 -11.68
CA VAL A 135 0.83 -9.89 -11.46
C VAL A 135 0.69 -10.37 -10.01
N ALA A 136 0.66 -9.44 -9.03
CA ALA A 136 0.48 -9.76 -7.62
C ALA A 136 -0.98 -10.05 -7.24
N GLN A 137 -1.95 -9.63 -8.07
CA GLN A 137 -3.38 -9.68 -7.75
C GLN A 137 -3.88 -11.08 -7.38
N PRO A 138 -3.64 -12.16 -8.15
CA PRO A 138 -4.15 -13.49 -7.79
C PRO A 138 -3.59 -14.02 -6.46
N MET A 139 -2.34 -13.67 -6.14
CA MET A 139 -1.70 -14.07 -4.90
C MET A 139 -2.31 -13.34 -3.71
N LEU A 140 -2.50 -12.02 -3.82
CA LEU A 140 -3.11 -11.21 -2.78
C LEU A 140 -4.59 -11.56 -2.56
N GLU A 141 -5.35 -11.80 -3.63
CA GLU A 141 -6.75 -12.26 -3.53
C GLU A 141 -6.85 -13.58 -2.78
N LYS A 142 -5.96 -14.53 -3.09
CA LYS A 142 -5.87 -15.79 -2.36
C LYS A 142 -5.50 -15.58 -0.89
N PHE A 143 -4.53 -14.72 -0.61
CA PHE A 143 -4.09 -14.39 0.74
C PHE A 143 -5.24 -13.80 1.58
N TRP A 144 -6.04 -12.90 1.01
CA TRP A 144 -7.20 -12.32 1.68
C TRP A 144 -8.30 -13.34 1.96
N ALA A 145 -8.59 -14.21 0.98
CA ALA A 145 -9.59 -15.26 1.14
C ALA A 145 -9.22 -16.24 2.27
N ASP A 146 -7.96 -16.72 2.25
CA ASP A 146 -7.46 -17.73 3.19
C ASP A 146 -7.05 -17.11 4.55
N GLY A 147 -6.99 -15.77 4.66
CA GLY A 147 -6.59 -15.06 5.87
C GLY A 147 -5.09 -15.12 6.18
N GLY A 148 -4.26 -15.55 5.23
CA GLY A 148 -2.80 -15.57 5.36
C GLY A 148 -2.23 -16.60 6.36
N GLY A 149 -3.05 -17.50 6.90
CA GLY A 149 -2.58 -18.58 7.75
C GLY A 149 -1.72 -19.57 6.97
N ALA A 150 -0.62 -20.04 7.57
CA ALA A 150 0.07 -21.22 7.06
C ALA A 150 -0.92 -22.41 7.06
N LYS A 151 -1.04 -23.10 5.93
CA LYS A 151 -1.59 -24.46 5.92
C LYS A 151 -0.61 -25.41 6.58
#